data_AF-A0A833FV43-F1
#
_entry.id   AF-A0A833FV43-F1
#
_cell.length_a   1.000
_cell.length_b   1.000
_cell.length_c   1.000
_cell.angle_alpha   90.00
_cell.angle_beta   90.00
_cell.angle_gamma   90.00
#
_symmetry.space_group_name_H-M   'P 1'
#
loop_
_entity.id
_entity.type
_entity.pdbx_description
1 polymer ?
#
loop_
_entity_poly.entity_id
_entity_poly.type
_entity_poly.pdbx_seq_one_letter_code
_entity_poly.pdbx_strand_id
1 'polypeptide(L)'
;SPAEREHVALAVAGFNECDYCGSAHAFLGSKQGISSEEIQRNFKGKSSQESIQQLLSFCYKVLENNGHVSDDDLSQIRAAGYNDEKIVEIVATIVINIFTNYFNNVAQTPIDFPKVNRGE
;
A
#
# COMPACT_ATOMS: atom_id res chain seq x y z
N SER A 1 5.18 -4.41 10.31
CA SER A 1 6.58 -3.97 10.37
C SER A 1 6.76 -2.67 9.58
N PRO A 2 7.89 -1.95 9.68
CA PRO A 2 8.15 -0.80 8.81
C PRO A 2 8.05 -1.15 7.32
N ALA A 3 8.63 -2.29 6.89
CA ALA A 3 8.54 -2.73 5.50
C ALA A 3 7.10 -3.02 5.04
N GLU A 4 6.29 -3.68 5.88
CA GLU A 4 4.86 -3.95 5.56
C GLU A 4 4.05 -2.66 5.39
N ARG A 5 4.34 -1.61 6.16
CA ARG A 5 3.69 -0.30 6.00
C ARG A 5 4.04 0.33 4.65
N GLU A 6 5.28 0.19 4.20
CA GLU A 6 5.69 0.68 2.87
C GLU A 6 5.04 -0.13 1.73
N HIS A 7 4.92 -1.46 1.86
CA HIS A 7 4.16 -2.28 0.89
C HIS A 7 2.72 -1.78 0.74
N VAL A 8 2.02 -1.53 1.86
CA VAL A 8 0.65 -0.98 1.86
C VAL A 8 0.62 0.42 1.24
N ALA A 9 1.55 1.30 1.63
CA ALA A 9 1.59 2.68 1.13
C ALA A 9 1.81 2.73 -0.39
N LEU A 10 2.72 1.89 -0.92
CA LEU A 10 2.94 1.72 -2.36
C LEU A 10 1.66 1.26 -3.08
N ALA A 11 0.96 0.27 -2.51
CA ALA A 11 -0.30 -0.22 -3.07
C ALA A 11 -1.40 0.84 -3.10
N VAL A 12 -1.57 1.61 -2.02
CA VAL A 12 -2.55 2.70 -1.95
C VAL A 12 -2.17 3.84 -2.90
N ALA A 13 -0.88 4.17 -3.01
CA ALA A 13 -0.37 5.15 -3.97
C ALA A 13 -0.65 4.74 -5.41
N GLY A 14 -0.41 3.46 -5.75
CA GLY A 14 -0.76 2.90 -7.05
C GLY A 14 -2.26 3.02 -7.35
N PHE A 15 -3.10 2.53 -6.43
CA PHE A 15 -4.56 2.55 -6.58
C PHE A 15 -5.15 3.97 -6.73
N ASN A 16 -4.68 4.94 -5.92
CA ASN A 16 -5.17 6.32 -5.95
C ASN A 16 -4.45 7.20 -6.98
N GLU A 17 -3.62 6.63 -7.84
CA GLU A 17 -2.93 7.38 -8.89
C GLU A 17 -2.09 8.58 -8.36
N CYS A 18 -1.52 8.50 -7.15
CA CYS A 18 -0.67 9.56 -6.58
C CYS A 18 0.84 9.39 -6.88
N ASP A 19 1.39 10.23 -7.77
CA ASP A 19 2.81 10.21 -8.16
C ASP A 19 3.76 10.66 -7.05
N TYR A 20 3.37 11.68 -6.26
CA TYR A 20 4.18 12.19 -5.15
C TYR A 20 4.36 11.09 -4.09
N CYS A 21 3.25 10.54 -3.59
CA CYS A 21 3.28 9.51 -2.57
C CYS A 21 3.91 8.22 -3.09
N GLY A 22 3.69 7.84 -4.35
CA GLY A 22 4.37 6.69 -4.94
C GLY A 22 5.89 6.87 -4.99
N SER A 23 6.38 8.07 -5.34
CA SER A 23 7.82 8.37 -5.36
C SER A 23 8.42 8.42 -3.94
N ALA A 24 7.71 9.01 -2.98
CA ALA A 24 8.12 9.05 -1.58
C ALA A 24 8.22 7.63 -0.97
N HIS A 25 7.18 6.81 -1.13
CA HIS A 25 7.14 5.46 -0.55
C HIS A 25 8.02 4.47 -1.32
N ALA A 26 8.33 4.70 -2.60
CA ALA A 26 9.37 3.93 -3.29
C ALA A 26 10.75 4.21 -2.69
N PHE A 27 11.07 5.48 -2.41
CA PHE A 27 12.31 5.85 -1.76
C PHE A 27 12.41 5.25 -0.34
N LEU A 28 11.37 5.40 0.48
CA LEU A 28 11.33 4.85 1.84
C LEU A 28 11.35 3.32 1.85
N GLY A 29 10.56 2.68 0.98
CA GLY A 29 10.55 1.23 0.80
C GLY A 29 11.91 0.65 0.43
N SER A 30 12.66 1.33 -0.43
CA SER A 30 14.04 0.94 -0.77
C SER A 30 14.97 0.95 0.44
N LYS A 31 14.78 1.90 1.39
CA LYS A 31 15.53 1.94 2.65
C LYS A 31 15.17 0.80 3.60
N GLN A 32 13.99 0.19 3.43
CA GLN A 32 13.57 -1.02 4.15
C GLN A 32 13.92 -2.32 3.41
N GLY A 33 14.65 -2.25 2.30
CA GLY A 33 15.10 -3.42 1.54
C GLY A 33 14.10 -3.95 0.52
N ILE A 34 13.03 -3.21 0.20
CA ILE A 34 12.11 -3.58 -0.89
C ILE A 34 12.82 -3.34 -2.23
N SER A 35 12.92 -4.36 -3.08
CA SER A 35 13.57 -4.24 -4.38
C SER A 35 12.76 -3.38 -5.36
N SER A 36 13.42 -2.83 -6.38
CA SER A 36 12.75 -2.08 -7.45
C SER A 36 11.63 -2.87 -8.13
N GLU A 37 11.86 -4.16 -8.38
CA GLU A 37 10.89 -5.04 -9.04
C GLU A 37 9.68 -5.26 -8.12
N GLU A 38 9.93 -5.38 -6.82
CA GLU A 38 8.87 -5.56 -5.84
C GLU A 38 8.05 -4.29 -5.64
N ILE A 39 8.69 -3.11 -5.61
CA ILE A 39 8.01 -1.80 -5.64
C ILE A 39 7.05 -1.72 -6.83
N GLN A 40 7.51 -2.09 -8.03
CA GLN A 40 6.68 -2.09 -9.24
C GLN A 40 5.48 -3.04 -9.15
N ARG A 41 5.65 -4.21 -8.53
CA ARG A 41 4.52 -5.12 -8.27
C ARG A 41 3.54 -4.51 -7.27
N ASN A 42 4.03 -3.86 -6.21
CA ASN A 42 3.19 -3.35 -5.14
C ASN A 42 2.27 -2.22 -5.62
N PHE A 43 2.72 -1.37 -6.55
CA PHE A 43 1.84 -0.39 -7.20
C PHE A 43 0.60 -1.03 -7.84
N LYS A 44 0.69 -2.29 -8.29
CA LYS A 44 -0.40 -3.08 -8.89
C LYS A 44 -1.09 -4.00 -7.89
N GLY A 45 -0.84 -3.83 -6.59
CA GLY A 45 -1.39 -4.70 -5.53
C GLY A 45 -0.83 -6.12 -5.54
N LYS A 46 0.34 -6.32 -6.17
CA LYS A 46 0.99 -7.63 -6.31
C LYS A 46 2.27 -7.72 -5.51
N SER A 47 2.65 -8.94 -5.14
CA SER A 47 3.93 -9.24 -4.50
C SER A 47 4.49 -10.59 -4.97
N SER A 48 5.81 -10.73 -4.98
CA SER A 48 6.47 -12.04 -5.14
C SER A 48 6.46 -12.88 -3.86
N GLN A 49 6.20 -12.26 -2.71
CA GLN A 49 6.17 -12.92 -1.40
C GLN A 49 4.72 -13.23 -1.03
N GLU A 50 4.42 -14.49 -0.72
CA GLU A 50 3.05 -14.93 -0.44
C GLU A 50 2.42 -14.19 0.76
N SER A 51 3.19 -13.98 1.84
CA SER A 51 2.72 -13.23 3.01
C SER A 51 2.34 -11.79 2.68
N ILE A 52 3.18 -11.09 1.90
CA ILE A 52 2.91 -9.72 1.45
C ILE A 52 1.77 -9.70 0.44
N GLN A 53 1.64 -10.71 -0.43
CA GLN A 53 0.53 -10.80 -1.36
C GLN A 53 -0.82 -10.86 -0.61
N GLN A 54 -0.93 -11.59 0.50
CA GLN A 54 -2.15 -11.62 1.31
C GLN A 54 -2.46 -10.25 1.92
N LEU A 55 -1.44 -9.56 2.44
CA LEU A 55 -1.56 -8.19 2.94
C LEU A 55 -2.07 -7.23 1.86
N LEU A 56 -1.49 -7.28 0.66
CA LEU A 56 -1.88 -6.40 -0.44
C LEU A 56 -3.26 -6.72 -1.01
N SER A 57 -3.64 -8.01 -1.05
CA SER A 57 -5.00 -8.42 -1.43
C SER A 57 -6.03 -7.85 -0.47
N PHE A 58 -5.80 -7.94 0.85
CA PHE A 58 -6.68 -7.35 1.84
C PHE A 58 -6.72 -5.81 1.72
N CYS A 59 -5.58 -5.16 1.49
CA CYS A 59 -5.51 -3.72 1.22
C CYS A 59 -6.41 -3.32 0.04
N TYR A 60 -6.32 -4.03 -1.09
CA TYR A 60 -7.17 -3.77 -2.26
C TYR A 60 -8.66 -4.02 -1.97
N LYS A 61 -9.02 -5.04 -1.18
CA LYS A 61 -10.41 -5.25 -0.75
C LYS A 61 -10.96 -4.07 0.03
N VAL A 62 -10.16 -3.51 0.95
CA VAL A 62 -10.53 -2.31 1.70
C VAL A 62 -10.70 -1.10 0.76
N LEU A 63 -9.78 -0.90 -0.18
CA LEU A 63 -9.82 0.22 -1.13
C LEU A 63 -11.01 0.13 -2.10
N GLU A 64 -11.18 -1.00 -2.78
CA GLU A 64 -12.24 -1.24 -3.78
C GLU A 64 -13.65 -1.11 -3.17
N ASN A 65 -13.81 -1.52 -1.90
CA ASN A 65 -15.10 -1.56 -1.23
C ASN A 65 -15.29 -0.44 -0.20
N ASN A 66 -14.42 0.57 -0.17
CA ASN A 66 -14.49 1.67 0.79
C ASN A 66 -14.63 1.19 2.25
N GLY A 67 -13.88 0.16 2.63
CA GLY A 67 -13.88 -0.44 3.97
C GLY A 67 -14.96 -1.50 4.23
N HIS A 68 -15.89 -1.74 3.30
CA HIS A 68 -16.92 -2.78 3.43
C HIS A 68 -16.36 -4.16 3.06
N VAL A 69 -15.50 -4.70 3.92
CA VAL A 69 -14.95 -6.07 3.77
C VAL A 69 -15.89 -7.11 4.34
N SER A 70 -15.87 -8.32 3.77
CA SER A 70 -16.66 -9.46 4.25
C SER A 70 -15.99 -10.19 5.42
N ASP A 71 -16.76 -11.03 6.11
CA ASP A 71 -16.19 -11.95 7.10
C ASP A 71 -15.15 -12.88 6.48
N ASP A 72 -15.37 -13.31 5.23
CA ASP A 72 -14.43 -14.16 4.49
C ASP A 72 -13.08 -13.46 4.29
N ASP A 73 -13.09 -12.19 3.86
CA ASP A 73 -11.88 -11.37 3.71
C ASP A 73 -11.10 -11.26 5.04
N LEU A 74 -11.83 -11.08 6.15
CA LEU A 74 -11.23 -11.02 7.49
C LEU A 74 -10.66 -12.37 7.93
N SER A 75 -11.32 -13.49 7.62
CA SER A 75 -10.76 -14.83 7.89
C SER A 75 -9.51 -15.12 7.07
N GLN A 76 -9.46 -14.73 5.79
CA GLN A 76 -8.29 -14.95 4.93
C GLN A 76 -7.05 -14.23 5.46
N ILE A 77 -7.19 -12.94 5.82
CA ILE A 77 -6.04 -12.17 6.34
C ILE A 77 -5.59 -12.67 7.72
N ARG A 78 -6.52 -13.15 8.57
CA ARG A 78 -6.19 -13.80 9.83
C ARG A 78 -5.43 -15.11 9.63
N ALA A 79 -5.84 -15.92 8.65
CA ALA A 79 -5.13 -17.16 8.29
C ALA A 79 -3.70 -16.88 7.81
N ALA A 80 -3.44 -15.70 7.24
CA ALA A 80 -2.10 -15.23 6.87
C ALA A 80 -1.26 -14.71 8.07
N GLY A 81 -1.78 -14.77 9.30
CA GLY A 81 -1.03 -14.41 10.52
C GLY A 81 -1.20 -12.95 11.00
N TYR A 82 -2.18 -12.24 10.45
CA TYR A 82 -2.56 -10.89 10.90
C TYR A 82 -3.73 -10.98 11.89
N ASN A 83 -3.43 -10.84 13.19
CA ASN A 83 -4.46 -10.75 14.22
C ASN A 83 -5.23 -9.42 14.14
N ASP A 84 -6.29 -9.27 14.95
CA ASP A 84 -7.14 -8.08 14.92
C ASP A 84 -6.37 -6.77 15.20
N GLU A 85 -5.37 -6.80 16.08
CA GLU A 85 -4.48 -5.64 16.33
C GLU A 85 -3.74 -5.20 15.07
N LYS A 86 -3.15 -6.15 14.33
CA LYS A 86 -2.48 -5.87 13.06
C LYS A 86 -3.48 -5.42 11.99
N ILE A 87 -4.70 -5.95 11.96
CA ILE A 87 -5.74 -5.50 11.03
C ILE A 87 -6.08 -4.03 11.28
N VAL A 88 -6.20 -3.61 12.55
CA VAL A 88 -6.39 -2.20 12.91
C VAL A 88 -5.22 -1.34 12.41
N GLU A 89 -3.98 -1.78 12.58
CA GLU A 89 -2.81 -1.07 12.05
C GLU A 89 -2.81 -0.98 10.52
N ILE A 90 -3.22 -2.03 9.83
CA ILE A 90 -3.32 -2.06 8.36
C ILE A 90 -4.35 -1.03 7.90
N VAL A 91 -5.56 -1.04 8.48
CA VAL A 91 -6.62 -0.07 8.15
C VAL A 91 -6.16 1.36 8.43
N ALA A 92 -5.53 1.62 9.58
CA ALA A 92 -4.97 2.94 9.89
C ALA A 92 -3.93 3.38 8.85
N THR A 93 -3.04 2.47 8.43
CA THR A 93 -2.04 2.72 7.38
C THR A 93 -2.69 3.02 6.04
N ILE A 94 -3.77 2.32 5.68
CA ILE A 94 -4.52 2.59 4.44
C ILE A 94 -5.13 3.99 4.50
N VAL A 95 -5.82 4.33 5.58
CA VAL A 95 -6.55 5.61 5.71
C VAL A 95 -5.60 6.81 5.71
N ILE A 96 -4.47 6.74 6.41
CA ILE A 96 -3.50 7.85 6.39
C ILE A 96 -2.91 8.04 4.99
N ASN A 97 -2.70 6.97 4.23
CA ASN A 97 -2.22 7.04 2.85
C ASN A 97 -3.29 7.53 1.88
N ILE A 98 -4.57 7.20 2.09
CA ILE A 98 -5.67 7.81 1.33
C ILE A 98 -5.65 9.33 1.53
N PHE A 99 -5.56 9.79 2.78
CA PHE A 99 -5.51 11.20 3.11
C PHE A 99 -4.33 11.91 2.43
N THR A 100 -3.10 11.39 2.55
CA THR A 100 -1.92 12.03 1.95
C THR A 100 -1.93 11.97 0.43
N ASN A 101 -2.43 10.89 -0.17
CA ASN A 101 -2.57 10.78 -1.62
C ASN A 101 -3.53 11.84 -2.15
N TYR A 102 -4.71 11.97 -1.53
CA TYR A 102 -5.70 12.95 -1.94
C TYR A 102 -5.19 14.38 -1.73
N PHE A 103 -4.55 14.64 -0.59
CA PHE A 103 -3.94 15.93 -0.32
C PHE A 103 -2.93 16.31 -1.41
N ASN A 104 -1.97 15.43 -1.74
CA ASN A 104 -0.94 15.73 -2.73
C ASN A 104 -1.48 15.80 -4.16
N ASN A 105 -2.49 14.99 -4.50
CA ASN A 105 -3.16 15.09 -5.79
C ASN A 105 -3.92 16.42 -5.93
N VAL A 106 -4.63 16.88 -4.90
CA VAL A 106 -5.31 18.18 -4.92
C VAL A 106 -4.31 19.34 -4.97
N ALA A 107 -3.24 19.26 -4.18
CA ALA A 107 -2.22 20.30 -4.11
C ALA A 107 -1.29 20.34 -5.33
N GLN A 108 -1.27 19.28 -6.16
CA GLN A 108 -0.31 19.10 -7.25
C GLN A 108 1.14 19.25 -6.74
N THR A 109 1.43 18.63 -5.59
CA THR A 109 2.71 18.80 -4.91
C THR A 109 3.88 18.40 -5.82
N PRO A 110 4.87 19.28 -6.05
CA PRO A 110 6.05 18.95 -6.83
C PRO A 110 6.83 17.79 -6.20
N ILE A 111 7.25 16.83 -7.02
CA ILE A 111 8.02 15.67 -6.54
C ILE A 111 9.46 16.09 -6.21
N ASP A 112 9.83 15.97 -4.95
CA ASP A 112 11.17 16.22 -4.40
C ASP A 112 11.93 14.93 -4.02
N PHE A 113 11.38 13.77 -4.38
CA PHE A 113 11.99 12.45 -4.29
C PHE A 113 12.50 11.96 -5.65
N PRO A 114 13.34 10.90 -5.70
CA PRO A 114 13.63 10.19 -6.96
C PRO A 114 12.32 9.73 -7.61
N LYS A 115 11.98 10.33 -8.76
CA LYS A 115 10.73 10.06 -9.46
C LYS A 115 10.69 8.61 -9.94
N VAL A 116 9.59 7.92 -9.65
CA VAL A 116 9.32 6.58 -10.17
C VAL A 116 8.14 6.62 -11.15
N ASN A 117 8.18 5.76 -12.16
CA ASN A 117 7.00 5.45 -12.96
C ASN A 117 6.26 4.30 -12.27
N ARG A 118 4.97 4.48 -11.99
CA ARG A 118 4.14 3.50 -11.27
C ARG A 118 3.56 2.42 -12.19
N GLY A 119 3.87 2.52 -13.50
CA GLY A 119 3.52 1.57 -14.54
C GLY A 119 2.06 1.71 -14.94
N GLU A 120 1.82 2.17 -16.16
CA GLU A 120 0.55 1.91 -16.87
C GLU A 120 0.29 0.39 -17.00
#